data_AF-A0A9E2L9H1-F1
#
_entry.id   AF-A0A9E2L9H1-F1
#
_cell.length_a   1.000
_cell.length_b   1.000
_cell.length_c   1.000
_cell.angle_alpha   90.00
_cell.angle_beta   90.00
_cell.angle_gamma   90.00
#
_symmetry.space_group_name_H-M   'P 1'
#
loop_
_entity.id
_entity.type
_entity.pdbx_description
1 polymer ?
#
loop_
_entity_poly.entity_id
_entity_poly.type
_entity_poly.pdbx_seq_one_letter_code
_entity_poly.pdbx_strand_id
1 'polypeptide(L)'
;MKRYGILIVLILMVFVVGCTGTQKGAGIGTLVGAGAGAIIGHQSGHAAEGALIGGAAGAAGGALIGDASMTKFCPECGNSYGSGVQYCPVDGAELKVIQK
;
A
#
# COMPACT_ATOMS: atom_id res chain seq x y z
N MET A 1 10.22 -24.50 19.82
CA MET A 1 10.62 -23.85 18.54
C MET A 1 9.44 -23.52 17.63
N LYS A 2 8.63 -24.47 17.13
CA LYS A 2 7.49 -24.18 16.21
C LYS A 2 6.39 -23.27 16.79
N ARG A 3 6.10 -23.38 18.08
CA ARG A 3 5.07 -22.57 18.77
C ARG A 3 5.45 -21.09 18.91
N TYR A 4 6.74 -20.79 19.07
CA TYR A 4 7.24 -19.40 19.10
C TYR A 4 7.28 -18.78 17.70
N GLY A 5 7.58 -19.58 16.66
CA GLY A 5 7.50 -19.11 15.27
C GLY A 5 6.10 -18.63 14.88
N ILE A 6 5.06 -19.39 15.26
CA ILE A 6 3.66 -18.99 15.01
C ILE A 6 3.29 -17.71 15.78
N LEU A 7 3.72 -17.59 17.04
CA LEU A 7 3.48 -16.38 17.84
C LEU A 7 4.18 -15.14 17.26
N ILE A 8 5.42 -15.28 16.76
CA ILE A 8 6.16 -14.18 16.13
C ILE A 8 5.48 -13.72 14.84
N VAL A 9 5.02 -14.66 14.01
CA VAL A 9 4.28 -14.34 12.76
C VAL A 9 2.96 -13.64 13.06
N LEU A 10 2.22 -14.08 14.08
CA LEU A 10 0.98 -13.43 14.50
C LEU A 10 1.21 -12.00 15.02
N ILE A 11 2.26 -11.79 15.82
CA ILE A 11 2.65 -10.46 16.29
C ILE A 11 3.00 -9.56 15.11
N LEU A 12 3.80 -10.04 14.15
CA LEU A 12 4.15 -9.30 12.94
C LEU A 12 2.92 -8.92 12.11
N MET A 13 1.92 -9.81 11.98
CA MET A 13 0.67 -9.49 11.29
C MET A 13 -0.10 -8.34 11.94
N VAL A 14 -0.13 -8.28 13.28
CA VAL A 14 -0.79 -7.17 14.00
C VAL A 14 -0.12 -5.83 13.70
N PHE A 15 1.21 -5.81 13.66
CA PHE A 15 1.96 -4.60 13.28
C PHE A 15 1.69 -4.17 11.83
N VAL A 16 1.49 -5.11 10.91
CA VAL A 16 1.16 -4.81 9.51
C VAL A 16 -0.27 -4.28 9.34
N VAL A 17 -1.21 -4.57 10.25
CA VAL A 17 -2.58 -4.03 10.22
C VAL A 17 -2.62 -2.54 10.59
N GLY A 18 -1.69 -2.06 11.42
CA GLY A 18 -1.57 -0.65 11.80
C GLY A 18 -0.84 0.24 10.78
N CYS A 19 -0.32 -0.31 9.68
CA CYS A 19 0.28 0.48 8.60
C CYS A 19 -0.78 1.18 7.76
N THR A 20 -0.51 2.43 7.40
CA THR A 20 -1.35 3.24 6.49
C THR A 20 -1.49 2.58 5.12
N GLY A 21 -2.50 2.99 4.34
CA GLY A 21 -2.69 2.53 2.96
C GLY A 21 -1.43 2.67 2.10
N THR A 22 -0.71 3.79 2.28
CA THR A 22 0.59 4.09 1.67
C THR A 22 1.67 3.09 2.07
N GLN A 23 1.83 2.76 3.36
CA GLN A 23 2.83 1.77 3.81
C GLN A 23 2.50 0.36 3.33
N LYS A 24 1.23 -0.04 3.34
CA LYS A 24 0.80 -1.34 2.80
C LYS A 24 1.06 -1.42 1.30
N GLY A 25 0.66 -0.40 0.56
CA GLY A 25 0.88 -0.30 -0.88
C GLY A 25 2.36 -0.31 -1.22
N ALA A 26 3.17 0.49 -0.54
CA ALA A 26 4.62 0.52 -0.71
C ALA A 26 5.27 -0.82 -0.37
N GLY A 27 4.89 -1.46 0.73
CA GLY A 27 5.43 -2.75 1.14
C GLY A 27 5.12 -3.87 0.15
N ILE A 28 3.86 -4.00 -0.26
CA ILE A 28 3.43 -4.98 -1.28
C ILE A 28 4.11 -4.67 -2.61
N GLY A 29 4.11 -3.40 -3.03
CA GLY A 29 4.75 -2.97 -4.25
C GLY A 29 6.26 -3.25 -4.25
N THR A 30 6.95 -3.06 -3.13
CA THR A 30 8.37 -3.36 -2.97
C THR A 30 8.62 -4.86 -3.11
N LEU A 31 7.85 -5.69 -2.42
CA LEU A 31 8.01 -7.15 -2.46
C LEU A 31 7.78 -7.71 -3.86
N VAL A 32 6.70 -7.27 -4.51
CA VAL A 32 6.35 -7.70 -5.87
C VAL A 32 7.38 -7.16 -6.87
N GLY A 33 7.71 -5.88 -6.80
CA GLY A 33 8.65 -5.22 -7.69
C GLY A 33 10.08 -5.74 -7.55
N ALA A 34 10.55 -5.96 -6.32
CA ALA A 34 11.87 -6.54 -6.06
C ALA A 34 11.93 -8.00 -6.51
N GLY A 35 10.88 -8.78 -6.27
CA GLY A 35 10.81 -10.18 -6.74
C GLY A 35 10.85 -10.27 -8.27
N ALA A 36 9.99 -9.51 -8.94
CA ALA A 36 9.97 -9.46 -10.41
C ALA A 36 11.30 -8.94 -10.99
N GLY A 37 11.82 -7.85 -10.42
CA GLY A 37 13.09 -7.25 -10.82
C GLY A 37 14.28 -8.18 -10.60
N ALA A 38 14.29 -8.95 -9.51
CA ALA A 38 15.32 -9.96 -9.24
C ALA A 38 15.30 -11.07 -10.30
N ILE A 39 14.12 -11.58 -10.66
CA ILE A 39 13.96 -12.64 -11.66
C ILE A 39 14.44 -12.17 -13.03
N ILE A 40 14.03 -10.97 -13.44
CA ILE A 40 14.42 -10.38 -14.73
C ILE A 40 15.92 -10.06 -14.74
N GLY A 41 16.43 -9.42 -13.69
CA GLY A 41 17.85 -9.09 -13.54
C GLY A 41 18.74 -10.32 -13.50
N HIS A 42 18.26 -11.44 -12.92
CA HIS A 42 19.00 -12.70 -12.88
C HIS A 42 19.28 -13.23 -14.30
N GLN A 43 18.41 -13.01 -15.28
CA GLN A 43 18.68 -13.45 -16.66
C GLN A 43 19.88 -12.74 -17.29
N SER A 44 20.22 -11.54 -16.80
CA SER A 44 21.36 -10.75 -17.28
C SER A 44 22.55 -10.77 -16.31
N GLY A 45 22.50 -11.57 -15.23
CA GLY A 45 23.55 -11.61 -14.20
C GLY A 45 23.48 -10.48 -13.15
N HIS A 46 22.47 -9.60 -13.22
CA HIS A 46 22.28 -8.43 -12.35
C HIS A 46 21.02 -8.55 -11.49
N ALA A 47 20.87 -9.69 -10.79
CA ALA A 47 19.68 -9.95 -9.97
C ALA A 47 19.50 -8.90 -8.85
N ALA A 48 20.58 -8.51 -8.18
CA ALA A 48 20.53 -7.52 -7.10
C ALA A 48 20.12 -6.13 -7.60
N GLU A 49 20.67 -5.68 -8.73
CA GLU A 49 20.31 -4.41 -9.36
C GLU A 49 18.85 -4.40 -9.82
N GLY A 50 18.41 -5.48 -10.48
CA GLY A 50 17.02 -5.65 -10.87
C GLY A 50 16.07 -5.63 -9.66
N ALA A 51 16.44 -6.30 -8.57
CA ALA A 51 15.66 -6.29 -7.33
C ALA A 51 15.60 -4.91 -6.68
N LEU A 52 16.71 -4.16 -6.69
CA LEU A 52 16.79 -2.82 -6.10
C LEU A 52 15.91 -1.84 -6.87
N ILE A 53 16.03 -1.84 -8.20
CA ILE A 53 15.26 -0.94 -9.08
C ILE A 53 13.78 -1.31 -9.05
N GLY A 54 13.46 -2.60 -9.20
CA GLY A 54 12.08 -3.08 -9.14
C GLY A 54 11.45 -2.84 -7.78
N GLY A 55 12.21 -3.03 -6.69
CA GLY A 55 11.79 -2.75 -5.33
C GLY A 55 11.50 -1.26 -5.11
N ALA A 56 12.41 -0.37 -5.53
CA ALA A 56 12.23 1.07 -5.39
C ALA A 56 11.05 1.59 -6.23
N ALA A 57 10.93 1.15 -7.49
CA ALA A 57 9.82 1.52 -8.36
C ALA A 57 8.49 0.99 -7.84
N GLY A 58 8.47 -0.26 -7.37
CA GLY A 58 7.32 -0.89 -6.75
C GLY A 58 6.91 -0.20 -5.44
N ALA A 59 7.88 0.21 -4.62
CA ALA A 59 7.64 1.00 -3.40
C ALA A 59 6.97 2.33 -3.73
N ALA A 60 7.53 3.08 -4.68
CA ALA A 60 7.00 4.38 -5.08
C ALA A 60 5.60 4.26 -5.69
N GLY A 61 5.41 3.35 -6.66
CA GLY A 61 4.11 3.14 -7.28
C GLY A 61 3.07 2.64 -6.27
N GLY A 62 3.45 1.70 -5.42
CA GLY A 62 2.60 1.17 -4.36
C GLY A 62 2.22 2.21 -3.31
N ALA A 63 3.14 3.11 -2.94
CA ALA A 63 2.86 4.22 -2.04
C ALA A 63 1.81 5.17 -2.64
N LEU A 64 1.99 5.57 -3.89
CA LEU A 64 1.07 6.48 -4.59
C LEU A 64 -0.32 5.87 -4.75
N ILE A 65 -0.41 4.59 -5.11
CA ILE A 65 -1.69 3.88 -5.23
C ILE A 65 -2.35 3.72 -3.87
N GLY A 66 -1.57 3.40 -2.83
CA GLY A 66 -2.06 3.30 -1.46
C GLY A 66 -2.64 4.60 -0.94
N ASP A 67 -2.04 5.74 -1.30
CA ASP A 67 -2.55 7.07 -1.01
C ASP A 67 -3.83 7.37 -1.83
N ALA A 68 -3.82 7.11 -3.13
CA ALA A 68 -4.98 7.31 -4.01
C ALA A 68 -6.18 6.41 -3.68
N SER A 69 -5.96 5.29 -2.98
CA SER A 69 -7.01 4.37 -2.54
C SER A 69 -7.79 4.88 -1.33
N MET A 70 -7.46 6.07 -0.80
CA MET A 70 -8.17 6.66 0.32
C MET A 70 -9.62 6.98 -0.05
N THR A 71 -10.57 6.31 0.60
CA THR A 71 -11.99 6.66 0.47
C THR A 71 -12.24 7.96 1.21
N LYS A 72 -12.90 8.91 0.56
CA LYS A 72 -13.32 10.14 1.22
C LYS A 72 -14.77 9.98 1.68
N PHE A 73 -15.09 10.55 2.83
CA PHE A 73 -16.39 10.45 3.48
C PHE A 73 -16.99 11.83 3.67
N CYS A 74 -18.29 11.91 3.42
CA CYS A 74 -19.11 13.10 3.61
C CYS A 74 -19.61 13.16 5.07
N PRO A 75 -19.16 14.14 5.88
CA PRO A 75 -19.60 14.26 7.27
C PRO A 75 -21.07 14.65 7.43
N GLU A 76 -21.65 15.30 6.41
CA GLU A 76 -23.05 15.77 6.43
C GLU A 76 -24.03 14.64 6.05
N CYS A 77 -23.72 13.90 4.99
CA CYS A 77 -24.63 12.95 4.35
C CYS A 77 -24.33 11.48 4.66
N GLY A 78 -23.15 11.16 5.20
CA GLY A 78 -22.78 9.79 5.56
C GLY A 78 -22.36 8.88 4.41
N ASN A 79 -22.31 9.40 3.18
CA ASN A 79 -21.92 8.63 2.00
C ASN A 79 -20.39 8.60 1.84
N SER A 80 -19.89 7.44 1.37
CA SER A 80 -18.48 7.26 0.99
C SER A 80 -18.32 7.43 -0.51
N TYR A 81 -17.33 8.23 -0.91
CA TYR A 81 -17.03 8.49 -2.30
C TYR A 81 -15.57 8.14 -2.63
N GLY A 82 -15.35 7.77 -3.89
CA GLY A 82 -14.01 7.48 -4.40
C GLY A 82 -13.10 8.72 -4.39
N SER A 83 -11.79 8.50 -4.44
CA SER A 83 -10.78 9.56 -4.35
C SER A 83 -10.82 10.61 -5.46
N GLY A 84 -11.52 10.34 -6.57
CA GLY A 84 -11.69 11.25 -7.71
C GLY A 84 -12.68 12.40 -7.52
N VAL A 85 -13.44 12.43 -6.42
CA VAL A 85 -14.33 13.55 -6.08
C VAL A 85 -13.85 14.25 -4.82
N GLN A 86 -13.78 15.58 -4.85
CA GLN A 86 -13.32 16.44 -3.74
C GLN A 86 -14.50 16.94 -2.90
N TYR A 87 -15.64 17.18 -3.57
CA TYR A 87 -16.86 17.72 -2.97
C TYR A 87 -18.01 16.72 -3.11
N CYS A 88 -18.91 16.72 -2.13
CA CYS A 88 -20.13 15.91 -2.19
C CYS A 88 -21.07 16.46 -3.29
N PRO A 89 -21.53 15.63 -4.24
CA PRO A 89 -22.47 16.08 -5.28
C PRO A 89 -23.88 16.37 -4.77
N VAL A 90 -24.21 15.94 -3.55
CA VAL A 90 -25.54 16.13 -2.95
C VAL A 90 -25.61 17.44 -2.16
N ASP A 91 -24.58 17.75 -1.37
CA ASP A 91 -24.58 18.83 -0.37
C ASP A 91 -23.40 19.80 -0.48
N GLY A 92 -22.46 19.58 -1.41
CA GLY A 92 -21.33 20.48 -1.66
C GLY A 92 -20.27 20.52 -0.55
N ALA A 93 -20.42 19.71 0.50
CA ALA A 93 -19.44 19.61 1.57
C ALA A 93 -18.10 19.03 1.07
N GLU A 94 -16.98 19.51 1.63
CA GLU A 94 -15.67 18.92 1.38
C GLU A 94 -15.59 17.51 1.97
N LEU A 95 -15.21 16.55 1.13
CA LEU A 95 -15.11 15.16 1.55
C LEU A 95 -13.84 14.97 2.37
N LYS A 96 -13.99 14.48 3.61
CA LYS A 96 -12.86 14.21 4.49
C LYS A 96 -12.30 12.83 4.23
N VAL A 97 -10.98 12.74 4.21
CA VAL A 97 -10.29 11.46 4.06
C VAL A 97 -10.52 10.61 5.31
N ILE A 98 -11.00 9.37 5.15
CA ILE A 98 -10.93 8.40 6.24
C ILE A 98 -9.49 7.87 6.28
N GLN A 99 -8.62 8.58 6.99
CA GLN A 99 -7.33 8.03 7.40
C GLN A 99 -7.61 7.00 8.50
N LYS A 100 -7.38 5.72 8.20
CA LYS A 100 -7.60 4.59 9.12
C LYS A 100 -6.43 4.40 10.07
#